data_AF-A0A9C7PIC3-F1
#
_entry.id   AF-A0A9C7PIC3-F1
#
_cell.length_a   1.000
_cell.length_b   1.000
_cell.length_c   1.000
_cell.angle_alpha   90.00
_cell.angle_beta   90.00
_cell.angle_gamma   90.00
#
_symmetry.space_group_name_H-M   'P 1'
#
loop_
_entity.id
_entity.type
_entity.pdbx_description
1 polymer ?
#
loop_
_entity_poly.entity_id
_entity_poly.type
_entity_poly.pdbx_seq_one_letter_code
_entity_poly.pdbx_strand_id
1 'polypeptide(L)'
;MLVWNKPQKLFYTKPKLLSIHLNFIQEFKTNSTLATEKYLNQVILVNGNVTDRLTKSVVLNNEIVCTLDSSSLKALGLIQINNEVSIKGRFVGFDDLFEEIRLDHCFIM
;
A
#
# COMPACT_ATOMS: atom_id res chain seq x y z
N MET A 1 -49.24 -9.70 -2.38
CA MET A 1 -48.84 -8.93 -1.19
C MET A 1 -47.32 -8.79 -1.22
N LEU A 2 -46.80 -7.63 -1.63
CA LEU A 2 -45.36 -7.43 -1.82
C LEU A 2 -44.69 -7.22 -0.46
N VAL A 3 -43.86 -8.19 -0.06
CA VAL A 3 -43.01 -8.09 1.13
C VAL A 3 -41.82 -7.20 0.78
N TRP A 4 -41.82 -5.99 1.35
CA TRP A 4 -40.69 -5.07 1.27
C TRP A 4 -39.54 -5.58 2.15
N ASN A 5 -38.47 -6.09 1.53
CA ASN A 5 -37.24 -6.38 2.25
C ASN A 5 -36.34 -5.13 2.25
N LYS A 6 -36.16 -4.52 3.44
CA LYS A 6 -35.22 -3.41 3.62
C LYS A 6 -33.82 -3.86 3.17
N PRO A 7 -33.11 -3.10 2.32
CA PRO A 7 -31.72 -3.43 2.03
C PRO A 7 -30.91 -3.20 3.31
N GLN A 8 -30.29 -4.26 3.83
CA GLN A 8 -29.26 -4.12 4.84
C GLN A 8 -28.15 -3.27 4.22
N LYS A 9 -27.96 -2.03 4.71
CA LYS A 9 -26.79 -1.20 4.40
C LYS A 9 -25.56 -1.98 4.88
N LEU A 10 -24.95 -2.75 3.98
CA LEU A 10 -23.60 -3.22 4.14
C LEU A 10 -22.72 -1.97 4.22
N PHE A 11 -22.31 -1.61 5.43
CA PHE A 11 -21.18 -0.72 5.69
C PHE A 11 -19.88 -1.40 5.27
N TYR A 12 -19.82 -1.91 4.04
CA TYR A 12 -18.57 -2.25 3.39
C TYR A 12 -18.10 -0.95 2.74
N THR A 13 -17.42 -0.13 3.55
CA THR A 13 -16.61 0.99 3.05
C THR A 13 -15.75 0.43 1.94
N LYS A 14 -16.11 0.75 0.69
CA LYS A 14 -15.26 0.47 -0.48
C LYS A 14 -13.87 0.99 -0.11
N PRO A 15 -12.81 0.17 -0.13
CA PRO A 15 -11.47 0.64 0.19
C PRO A 15 -11.20 1.86 -0.68
N LYS A 16 -11.02 3.01 -0.04
CA LYS A 16 -10.77 4.26 -0.73
C LYS A 16 -9.41 4.10 -1.40
N LEU A 17 -9.42 3.77 -2.69
CA LEU A 17 -8.21 3.69 -3.52
C LEU A 17 -7.65 5.11 -3.61
N LEU A 18 -6.77 5.45 -2.68
CA LEU A 18 -5.99 6.66 -2.70
C LEU A 18 -4.79 6.38 -3.60
N SER A 19 -4.78 6.95 -4.82
CA SER A 19 -3.56 7.06 -5.62
C SER A 19 -2.72 8.14 -4.98
N ILE A 20 -1.69 7.76 -4.22
CA ILE A 20 -0.92 8.72 -3.44
C ILE A 20 0.36 9.05 -4.20
N HIS A 21 0.33 10.18 -4.91
CA HIS A 21 1.50 10.77 -5.53
C HIS A 21 1.98 11.95 -4.66
N LEU A 22 3.27 11.98 -4.36
CA LEU A 22 4.05 13.02 -3.63
C LEU A 22 3.62 13.35 -2.18
N ASN A 23 2.32 13.44 -1.88
CA ASN A 23 1.87 13.86 -0.55
C ASN A 23 2.03 12.76 0.52
N PHE A 24 2.08 11.47 0.14
CA PHE A 24 2.12 10.36 1.10
C PHE A 24 3.33 10.45 2.03
N ILE A 25 4.52 10.43 1.43
CA ILE A 25 5.80 10.40 2.13
C ILE A 25 5.98 11.69 2.92
N GLN A 26 5.55 12.82 2.35
CA GLN A 26 5.63 14.12 3.03
C GLN A 26 4.76 14.17 4.29
N GLU A 27 3.59 13.52 4.30
CA GLU A 27 2.75 13.43 5.51
C GLU A 27 3.48 12.67 6.62
N PHE A 28 4.19 11.57 6.30
CA PHE A 28 5.02 10.85 7.28
C PHE A 28 6.23 11.67 7.76
N LYS A 29 6.87 12.43 6.87
CA LYS A 29 7.98 13.34 7.24
C LYS A 29 7.53 14.51 8.11
N THR A 30 6.29 14.96 7.93
CA THR A 30 5.75 16.10 8.70
C THR A 30 5.25 15.65 10.07
N ASN A 31 4.49 14.55 10.13
CA ASN A 31 3.98 13.98 11.36
C ASN A 31 3.64 12.49 11.17
N SER A 32 4.59 11.62 11.48
CA SER A 32 4.45 10.17 11.31
C SER A 32 3.31 9.60 12.14
N THR A 33 3.02 10.15 13.33
CA THR A 33 1.90 9.71 14.19
C THR A 33 0.55 9.97 13.53
N LEU A 34 0.28 11.20 13.08
CA LEU A 34 -0.97 11.56 12.40
C LEU A 34 -1.14 10.80 11.08
N ALA A 35 -0.06 10.66 10.31
CA ALA A 35 -0.08 9.89 9.07
C ALA A 35 -0.38 8.41 9.35
N THR A 36 0.25 7.82 10.37
CA THR A 36 -0.01 6.43 10.77
C THR A 36 -1.46 6.25 11.15
N GLU A 37 -2.02 7.09 12.03
CA GLU A 37 -3.46 7.02 12.39
C GLU A 37 -4.39 7.14 11.18
N LYS A 38 -4.03 8.02 10.22
CA LYS A 38 -4.81 8.24 9.01
C LYS A 38 -4.79 7.04 8.07
N TYR A 39 -3.67 6.34 7.92
CA TYR A 39 -3.47 5.31 6.90
C TYR A 39 -3.47 3.88 7.44
N LEU A 40 -3.39 3.68 8.76
CA LEU A 40 -3.34 2.35 9.38
C LEU A 40 -4.47 1.45 8.87
N ASN A 41 -4.11 0.26 8.42
CA ASN A 41 -5.02 -0.75 7.85
C ASN A 41 -5.76 -0.34 6.58
N GLN A 42 -5.43 0.79 5.96
CA GLN A 42 -6.01 1.18 4.67
C GLN A 42 -5.26 0.53 3.52
N VAL A 43 -6.02 0.10 2.50
CA VAL A 43 -5.46 -0.38 1.24
C VAL A 43 -5.20 0.81 0.33
N ILE A 44 -3.94 1.03 -0.02
CA ILE A 44 -3.47 2.16 -0.82
C ILE A 44 -2.82 1.67 -2.12
N LEU A 45 -2.79 2.56 -3.11
CA LEU A 45 -2.03 2.36 -4.35
C LEU A 45 -0.85 3.31 -4.32
N VAL A 46 0.36 2.75 -4.38
CA VAL A 46 1.61 3.50 -4.43
C VAL A 46 2.28 3.29 -5.77
N ASN A 47 2.80 4.38 -6.32
CA ASN A 47 3.60 4.38 -7.54
C ASN A 47 5.01 4.80 -7.16
N GLY A 48 6.01 4.08 -7.66
CA GLY A 48 7.39 4.41 -7.35
C GLY A 48 8.37 3.62 -8.19
N ASN A 49 9.61 4.11 -8.19
CA ASN A 49 10.71 3.46 -8.84
C ASN A 49 11.25 2.33 -7.94
N VAL A 50 11.46 1.16 -8.53
CA VAL A 50 12.00 0.01 -7.80
C VAL A 50 13.47 0.24 -7.52
N THR A 51 13.79 0.41 -6.24
CA THR A 51 15.15 0.67 -5.76
C THR A 51 15.84 -0.57 -5.23
N ASP A 52 15.06 -1.51 -4.67
CA ASP A 52 15.59 -2.80 -4.24
C ASP A 52 14.53 -3.91 -4.33
N ARG A 53 15.01 -5.15 -4.35
CA ARG A 53 14.17 -6.34 -4.46
C ARG A 53 14.67 -7.44 -3.53
N LEU A 54 13.86 -7.75 -2.53
CA LEU A 54 14.08 -8.78 -1.54
C LEU A 54 13.28 -10.05 -1.90
N THR A 55 13.52 -11.15 -1.19
CA THR A 55 12.90 -12.46 -1.46
C THR A 55 11.37 -12.44 -1.54
N LYS A 56 10.72 -11.59 -0.74
CA LYS A 56 9.25 -11.45 -0.71
C LYS A 56 8.76 -10.00 -0.71
N SER A 57 9.67 -9.05 -0.92
CA SER A 57 9.35 -7.64 -0.81
C SER A 57 10.03 -6.83 -1.91
N VAL A 58 9.41 -5.72 -2.27
CA VAL A 58 9.95 -4.73 -3.23
C VAL A 58 10.11 -3.42 -2.48
N VAL A 59 11.23 -2.75 -2.67
CA VAL A 59 11.48 -1.43 -2.07
C VAL A 59 11.34 -0.37 -3.16
N LEU A 60 10.43 0.57 -2.95
CA LEU A 60 10.18 1.70 -3.84
C LEU A 60 10.79 2.98 -3.27
N ASN A 61 11.45 3.76 -4.13
CA ASN A 61 12.04 5.06 -3.81
C ASN A 61 12.94 5.10 -2.56
N ASN A 62 13.53 3.97 -2.15
CA ASN A 62 14.25 3.81 -0.87
C ASN A 62 13.43 4.10 0.41
N GLU A 63 12.12 4.29 0.30
CA GLU A 63 11.28 4.76 1.42
C GLU A 63 10.07 3.86 1.66
N ILE A 64 9.66 3.03 0.69
CA ILE A 64 8.45 2.20 0.81
C ILE A 64 8.80 0.73 0.65
N VAL A 65 8.58 -0.05 1.70
CA VAL A 65 8.78 -1.50 1.73
C VAL A 65 7.44 -2.19 1.51
N CYS A 66 7.28 -2.82 0.34
CA CYS A 66 6.08 -3.53 -0.07
C CYS A 66 6.26 -5.04 0.07
N THR A 67 5.64 -5.65 1.08
CA THR A 67 5.67 -7.12 1.25
C THR A 67 4.59 -7.77 0.40
N LEU A 68 5.01 -8.54 -0.59
CA LEU A 68 4.14 -9.18 -1.57
C LEU A 68 3.41 -10.38 -0.99
N ASP A 69 2.17 -10.55 -1.42
CA ASP A 69 1.43 -11.79 -1.17
C ASP A 69 2.01 -12.95 -2.00
N SER A 70 1.83 -14.17 -1.51
CA SER A 70 2.24 -15.42 -2.19
C SER A 70 1.81 -15.50 -3.66
N SER A 71 0.63 -14.97 -3.98
CA SER A 71 0.08 -14.88 -5.33
C SER A 71 0.86 -13.95 -6.26
N SER A 72 1.47 -12.89 -5.71
CA SER A 72 2.22 -11.86 -6.44
C SER A 72 3.73 -12.14 -6.50
N LEU A 73 4.25 -13.11 -5.74
CA LEU A 73 5.67 -13.49 -5.78
C LEU A 73 6.15 -13.96 -7.15
N LYS A 74 5.26 -14.51 -7.98
CA LYS A 74 5.60 -14.89 -9.36
C LYS A 74 5.93 -13.68 -10.24
N ALA A 75 5.23 -12.56 -10.01
CA ALA A 75 5.45 -11.31 -10.73
C ALA A 75 6.72 -10.59 -10.27
N LEU A 76 7.21 -10.87 -9.06
CA LEU A 76 8.46 -10.31 -8.53
C LEU A 76 9.64 -10.52 -9.48
N GLY A 77 9.74 -11.72 -10.08
CA GLY A 77 10.81 -12.07 -11.02
C GLY A 77 10.85 -11.21 -12.28
N LEU A 78 9.71 -10.62 -12.66
CA LEU A 78 9.56 -9.77 -13.86
C LEU A 78 9.89 -8.30 -13.58
N ILE A 79 9.90 -7.90 -12.30
CA ILE A 79 10.25 -6.53 -11.91
C ILE A 79 11.76 -6.32 -12.03
N GLN A 80 12.13 -5.24 -12.72
CA GLN A 80 13.51 -4.78 -12.84
C GLN A 80 13.75 -3.61 -11.89
N ILE A 81 14.98 -3.52 -11.36
CA ILE A 81 15.44 -2.32 -10.65
C ILE A 81 15.43 -1.14 -11.63
N ASN A 82 15.11 0.05 -11.13
CA ASN A 82 14.94 1.28 -11.91
C ASN A 82 13.73 1.33 -12.86
N ASN A 83 12.79 0.38 -12.73
CA ASN A 83 11.49 0.51 -13.35
C ASN A 83 10.48 1.13 -12.39
N GLU A 84 9.63 2.00 -12.93
CA GLU A 84 8.45 2.49 -12.23
C GLU A 84 7.37 1.39 -12.22
N VAL A 85 6.85 1.11 -11.02
CA VAL A 85 5.78 0.12 -10.82
C VAL A 85 4.68 0.69 -9.94
N SER A 86 3.47 0.18 -10.13
CA SER A 86 2.34 0.47 -9.26
C SER A 86 2.08 -0.73 -8.36
N ILE A 87 2.06 -0.52 -7.05
CA ILE A 87 1.81 -1.57 -6.06
C ILE A 87 0.60 -1.19 -5.22
N LYS A 88 -0.36 -2.10 -5.14
CA LYS A 88 -1.50 -1.99 -4.25
C LYS A 88 -1.25 -2.83 -3.01
N GLY A 89 -1.32 -2.24 -1.82
CA GLY A 89 -1.05 -2.94 -0.57
C GLY A 89 -1.77 -2.31 0.60
N ARG A 90 -1.83 -3.01 1.73
CA ARG A 90 -2.35 -2.47 2.98
C ARG A 90 -1.23 -1.84 3.78
N PHE A 91 -1.43 -0.61 4.24
CA PHE A 91 -0.45 0.04 5.11
C PHE A 91 -0.51 -0.54 6.53
N VAL A 92 0.66 -0.93 7.05
CA VAL A 92 0.81 -1.59 8.34
C VAL A 92 1.62 -0.78 9.35
N GLY A 93 2.42 0.18 8.91
CA GLY A 93 3.17 1.03 9.81
C GLY A 93 4.29 1.81 9.15
N PHE A 94 4.93 2.64 9.94
CA PHE A 94 6.11 3.41 9.60
C PHE A 94 7.23 3.06 10.58
N ASP A 95 8.44 2.87 10.07
CA ASP A 95 9.64 2.62 10.87
C ASP A 95 10.39 3.94 11.06
N ASP A 96 10.29 4.55 12.24
CA ASP A 96 10.91 5.85 12.51
C ASP A 96 12.46 5.78 12.52
N LEU A 97 13.06 4.59 12.67
CA LEU A 97 14.53 4.44 12.69
C LEU A 97 15.11 4.46 11.28
N PHE A 98 14.42 3.82 10.34
CA PHE A 98 14.83 3.73 8.93
C PHE A 98 14.08 4.70 8.01
N GLU A 99 13.12 5.45 8.54
CA GLU A 99 12.20 6.32 7.79
C GLU A 99 11.42 5.58 6.68
N GLU A 100 11.07 4.31 6.93
CA GLU A 100 10.45 3.43 5.94
C GLU A 100 8.93 3.24 6.18
N ILE A 101 8.15 3.39 5.12
CA ILE A 101 6.73 3.07 5.09
C ILE A 101 6.56 1.60 4.73
N ARG A 102 5.79 0.86 5.53
CA ARG A 102 5.60 -0.59 5.35
C ARG A 102 4.20 -0.93 4.89
N LEU A 103 4.14 -1.71 3.81
CA LEU A 103 2.90 -2.29 3.27
C LEU A 103 2.94 -3.83 3.32
N ASP A 104 1.80 -4.45 3.56
CA ASP A 104 1.60 -5.89 3.47
C ASP A 104 0.50 -6.28 2.48
N HIS A 105 0.40 -7.58 2.20
CA HIS A 105 -0.51 -8.14 1.18
C HIS A 105 -0.44 -7.37 -0.15
N CYS A 106 0.78 -7.08 -0.61
CA CYS A 106 0.99 -6.26 -1.78
C CYS A 106 0.78 -7.06 -3.07
N PHE A 107 0.17 -6.38 -4.05
CA PHE A 107 -0.09 -6.84 -5.40
C PHE A 107 0.51 -5.87 -6.40
N ILE A 108 1.28 -6.40 -7.34
CA ILE A 108 1.86 -5.65 -8.46
C ILE A 108 0.76 -5.48 -9.51
N MET A 109 0.56 -4.25 -10.00
CA MET A 109 -0.42 -3.91 -11.05
C MET A 109 0.21 -3.80 -12.43
#